data_AF-A0A5B8V154-F1
#
_entry.id   AF-A0A5B8V154-F1
#
_cell.length_a   1.000
_cell.length_b   1.000
_cell.length_c   1.000
_cell.angle_alpha   90.00
_cell.angle_beta   90.00
_cell.angle_gamma   90.00
#
_symmetry.space_group_name_H-M   'P 1'
#
loop_
_entity.id
_entity.type
_entity.pdbx_description
1 polymer ?
#
loop_
_entity_poly.entity_id
_entity_poly.type
_entity_poly.pdbx_seq_one_letter_code
_entity_poly.pdbx_strand_id
1 'polypeptide(L)'
;MKRLTLVCLICLWHASLFAQSKTNPDSLAYQLQRNKINAMLDQRHQKFGQYSESLKKHTGIFGLQTKKDIRRSNDILMDITKTDEAIFEQIKILLNYRTYQQQQAQVQTSRVQDNSLGYMNTINRLRDQVDKLKQDEQAAKKEQESTTRLHFIVFVLMLGSILFLLFRKRRVTA
;
A
#
# COMPACT_ATOMS: atom_id res chain seq x y z
N MET A 1 40.21 3.33 7.63
CA MET A 1 39.48 2.35 6.77
C MET A 1 39.02 1.11 7.52
N LYS A 2 39.85 0.46 8.35
CA LYS A 2 39.48 -0.77 9.11
C LYS A 2 38.27 -0.63 10.07
N ARG A 3 38.04 0.57 10.62
CA ARG A 3 36.89 0.83 11.51
C ARG A 3 35.56 0.97 10.75
N LEU A 4 35.58 1.52 9.53
CA LEU A 4 34.39 1.60 8.66
C LEU A 4 33.99 0.23 8.12
N THR A 5 34.97 -0.61 7.75
CA THR A 5 34.70 -1.98 7.29
C THR A 5 34.07 -2.84 8.39
N LEU A 6 34.48 -2.65 9.66
CA LEU A 6 33.92 -3.36 10.81
C LEU A 6 32.45 -2.97 11.06
N VAL A 7 32.14 -1.67 11.01
CA VAL A 7 30.76 -1.17 11.16
C VAL A 7 29.86 -1.68 10.03
N CYS A 8 30.36 -1.70 8.80
CA CYS A 8 29.61 -2.20 7.64
C CYS A 8 29.30 -3.71 7.76
N LEU A 9 30.26 -4.51 8.26
CA LEU A 9 30.07 -5.94 8.52
C LEU A 9 29.04 -6.21 9.63
N ILE A 10 29.05 -5.39 10.68
CA ILE A 10 28.07 -5.47 11.78
C ILE A 10 26.67 -5.13 11.26
N CYS A 11 26.51 -4.09 10.43
CA CYS A 11 25.22 -3.75 9.83
C CYS A 11 24.66 -4.85 8.92
N LEU A 12 25.52 -5.51 8.14
CA LEU A 12 25.12 -6.63 7.27
C LEU A 12 24.67 -7.86 8.06
N TRP A 13 25.26 -8.12 9.23
CA TRP A 13 24.88 -9.25 10.07
C TRP A 13 23.55 -9.05 10.82
N HIS A 14 23.19 -7.80 11.11
CA HIS A 14 21.89 -7.45 11.70
C HIS A 14 20.75 -7.38 10.67
N ALA A 15 21.06 -7.22 9.38
CA ALA A 15 20.05 -7.17 8.31
C ALA A 15 19.26 -8.49 8.16
N SER A 16 19.89 -9.63 8.46
CA SER A 16 19.22 -10.95 8.41
C SER A 16 18.17 -11.15 9.52
N LEU A 17 18.30 -10.45 10.66
CA LEU A 17 17.32 -10.54 11.76
C LEU A 17 16.01 -9.82 11.43
N PHE A 18 16.05 -8.74 10.65
CA PHE A 18 14.85 -8.00 10.22
C PHE A 18 14.14 -8.65 9.01
N ALA A 19 14.83 -9.46 8.22
CA ALA A 19 14.25 -10.13 7.05
C ALA A 19 13.26 -11.26 7.41
N GLN A 20 13.36 -11.83 8.62
CA GLN A 20 12.52 -12.95 9.06
C GLN A 20 11.19 -12.50 9.71
N SER A 21 10.99 -11.19 9.93
CA SER A 21 9.80 -10.63 10.61
C SER A 21 8.61 -10.36 9.66
N LYS A 22 8.59 -10.92 8.45
CA LYS A 22 7.40 -10.90 7.58
C LYS A 22 6.57 -12.18 7.76
N THR A 23 6.35 -12.61 8.99
CA THR A 23 5.17 -13.43 9.29
C THR A 23 3.97 -12.50 9.16
N ASN A 24 3.32 -12.49 7.99
CA ASN A 24 2.02 -11.84 7.84
C ASN A 24 1.11 -12.44 8.92
N PRO A 25 0.74 -11.69 9.98
CA PRO A 25 -0.11 -12.21 11.06
C PRO A 25 -1.44 -12.73 10.49
N ASP A 26 -1.82 -12.11 9.38
CA ASP A 26 -2.94 -12.46 8.55
C ASP A 26 -2.86 -13.86 7.90
N SER A 27 -1.66 -14.30 7.52
CA SER A 27 -1.45 -15.65 6.99
C SER A 27 -1.54 -16.70 8.11
N LEU A 28 -1.07 -16.38 9.32
CA LEU A 28 -1.11 -17.29 10.47
C LEU A 28 -2.55 -17.58 10.89
N ALA A 29 -3.38 -16.54 11.06
CA ALA A 29 -4.77 -16.69 11.47
C ALA A 29 -5.58 -17.52 10.45
N TYR A 30 -5.34 -17.30 9.15
CA TYR A 30 -5.95 -18.09 8.08
C TYR A 30 -5.58 -19.58 8.16
N GLN A 31 -4.29 -19.88 8.39
CA GLN A 31 -3.81 -21.27 8.50
C GLN A 31 -4.35 -21.96 9.74
N LEU A 32 -4.41 -21.26 10.88
CA LEU A 32 -5.03 -21.77 12.10
C LEU A 32 -6.50 -22.14 11.88
N GLN A 33 -7.27 -21.27 11.20
CA GLN A 33 -8.66 -21.54 10.89
C GLN A 33 -8.83 -22.74 9.95
N ARG A 34 -7.97 -22.89 8.93
CA ARG A 34 -7.96 -24.08 8.06
C ARG A 34 -7.67 -25.36 8.83
N ASN A 35 -6.66 -25.34 9.70
CA ASN A 35 -6.30 -26.50 10.51
C ASN A 35 -7.45 -26.92 11.43
N LYS A 36 -8.15 -25.94 12.02
CA LYS A 36 -9.36 -26.17 12.81
C LYS A 36 -10.46 -26.85 11.99
N ILE A 37 -10.75 -26.35 10.79
CA ILE A 37 -11.75 -26.95 9.89
C ILE A 37 -11.35 -28.39 9.52
N ASN A 38 -10.08 -28.63 9.20
CA ASN A 38 -9.60 -29.97 8.87
C ASN A 38 -9.76 -30.95 10.03
N ALA A 39 -9.44 -30.52 11.26
CA ALA A 39 -9.66 -31.34 12.44
C ALA A 39 -11.15 -31.69 12.64
N MET A 40 -12.06 -30.76 12.37
CA MET A 40 -13.51 -31.01 12.42
C MET A 40 -13.97 -31.96 11.30
N LEU A 41 -13.39 -31.87 10.10
CA LEU A 41 -13.64 -32.80 9.00
C LEU A 41 -13.17 -34.22 9.32
N ASP A 42 -12.03 -34.35 9.99
CA ASP A 42 -11.52 -35.65 10.45
C ASP A 42 -12.46 -36.26 11.50
N GLN A 43 -12.94 -35.45 12.45
CA GLN A 43 -13.96 -35.89 13.42
C GLN A 43 -15.26 -36.32 12.73
N ARG A 44 -15.74 -35.55 11.75
CA ARG A 44 -16.91 -35.90 10.93
C ARG A 44 -16.70 -37.23 10.22
N HIS A 45 -15.52 -37.45 9.63
CA HIS A 45 -15.20 -38.70 8.95
C HIS A 45 -15.28 -39.91 9.89
N GLN A 46 -14.73 -39.77 11.10
CA GLN A 46 -14.83 -40.82 12.13
C GLN A 46 -16.28 -41.12 12.52
N LYS A 47 -17.12 -40.10 12.74
CA LYS A 47 -18.55 -40.26 13.05
C LYS A 47 -19.31 -40.95 11.91
N PHE A 48 -18.99 -40.63 10.65
CA PHE A 48 -19.54 -41.34 9.49
C PHE A 48 -19.16 -42.81 9.47
N GLY A 49 -17.93 -43.16 9.86
CA GLY A 49 -17.52 -44.55 10.04
C GLY A 49 -18.39 -45.27 11.07
N GLN A 50 -18.58 -44.66 12.24
CA GLN A 50 -19.45 -45.20 13.31
C GLN A 50 -20.91 -45.36 12.87
N TYR A 51 -21.43 -44.42 12.08
CA TYR A 51 -22.77 -44.51 11.49
C TYR A 51 -22.86 -45.69 10.51
N SER A 52 -21.86 -45.87 9.64
CA SER A 52 -21.81 -47.01 8.72
C SER A 52 -21.80 -48.35 9.46
N GLU A 53 -21.03 -48.44 10.55
CA GLU A 53 -21.01 -49.63 11.41
C GLU A 53 -22.35 -49.85 12.13
N SER A 54 -23.01 -48.79 12.60
CA SER A 54 -24.29 -48.91 13.30
C SER A 54 -25.40 -49.42 12.38
N LEU A 55 -25.40 -49.02 11.11
CA LEU A 55 -26.34 -49.52 10.11
C LEU A 55 -26.19 -51.03 9.85
N LYS A 56 -24.98 -51.58 9.97
CA LYS A 56 -24.72 -53.01 9.80
C LYS A 56 -25.16 -53.85 11.01
N LYS A 57 -25.49 -53.21 12.13
CA LYS A 57 -25.82 -53.91 13.37
C LYS A 57 -27.29 -54.34 13.39
N HIS A 58 -27.51 -55.64 13.47
CA HIS A 58 -28.84 -56.24 13.49
C HIS A 58 -28.96 -57.12 14.73
N THR A 59 -29.53 -56.57 15.82
CA THR A 59 -29.65 -57.30 17.10
C THR A 59 -31.01 -57.97 17.31
N GLY A 60 -31.91 -57.87 16.33
CA GLY A 60 -33.25 -58.43 16.41
C GLY A 60 -33.28 -59.94 16.19
N ILE A 61 -34.33 -60.58 16.70
CA ILE A 61 -34.64 -61.98 16.39
C ILE A 61 -34.86 -62.04 14.87
N PHE A 62 -34.17 -62.95 14.19
CA PHE A 62 -34.06 -63.09 12.72
C PHE A 62 -33.11 -62.13 11.99
N GLY A 63 -32.19 -61.47 12.69
CA GLY A 63 -31.22 -60.59 12.04
C GLY A 63 -31.85 -59.32 11.46
N LEU A 64 -33.00 -58.92 12.01
CA LEU A 64 -33.65 -57.64 11.72
C LEU A 64 -33.06 -56.53 12.58
N GLN A 65 -33.09 -55.29 12.09
CA GLN A 65 -32.75 -54.13 12.92
C GLN A 65 -33.83 -53.92 13.97
N THR A 66 -33.41 -53.72 15.22
CA THR A 66 -34.35 -53.34 16.29
C THR A 66 -34.57 -51.83 16.29
N LYS A 67 -35.65 -51.38 16.94
CA LYS A 67 -35.88 -49.95 17.22
C LYS A 67 -34.69 -49.30 17.94
N LYS A 68 -33.98 -50.06 18.79
CA LYS A 68 -32.79 -49.58 19.50
C LYS A 68 -31.61 -49.34 18.54
N ASP A 69 -31.41 -50.24 17.59
CA ASP A 69 -30.35 -50.11 16.56
C ASP A 69 -30.62 -48.91 15.64
N ILE A 70 -31.88 -48.71 15.24
CA ILE A 70 -32.31 -47.56 14.42
C ILE A 70 -32.12 -46.25 15.20
N ARG A 71 -32.55 -46.19 16.47
CA ARG A 71 -32.38 -45.00 17.31
C ARG A 71 -30.91 -44.61 17.43
N ARG A 72 -30.04 -45.58 17.73
CA ARG A 72 -28.59 -45.33 17.81
C ARG A 72 -28.03 -44.77 16.51
N SER A 73 -28.44 -45.32 15.36
CA SER A 73 -27.98 -44.82 14.06
C SER A 73 -28.47 -43.39 13.80
N ASN A 74 -29.71 -43.06 14.15
CA ASN A 74 -30.24 -41.70 14.06
C ASN A 74 -29.54 -40.72 15.01
N ASP A 75 -29.18 -41.16 16.22
CA ASP A 75 -28.45 -40.31 17.17
C ASP A 75 -27.06 -39.95 16.62
N ILE A 76 -26.36 -40.90 16.01
CA ILE A 76 -25.07 -40.65 15.33
C ILE A 76 -25.27 -39.70 14.14
N LEU A 77 -26.32 -39.91 13.33
CA LEU A 77 -26.64 -39.03 12.20
C LEU A 77 -26.92 -37.60 12.66
N MET A 78 -27.63 -37.42 13.77
CA MET A 78 -27.90 -36.11 14.36
C MET A 78 -26.60 -35.41 14.81
N ASP A 79 -25.68 -36.16 15.40
CA ASP A 79 -24.37 -35.63 15.82
C ASP A 79 -23.48 -35.27 14.62
N ILE A 80 -23.54 -36.04 13.53
CA ILE A 80 -22.93 -35.68 12.25
C ILE A 80 -23.49 -34.35 11.75
N THR A 81 -24.82 -34.20 11.67
CA THR A 81 -25.45 -32.96 11.18
C THR A 81 -25.07 -31.75 12.03
N LYS A 82 -24.98 -31.89 13.36
CA LYS A 82 -24.49 -30.82 14.25
C LYS A 82 -23.03 -30.45 13.98
N THR A 83 -22.20 -31.45 13.68
CA THR A 83 -20.80 -31.24 13.30
C THR A 83 -20.72 -30.50 11.97
N ASP A 84 -21.59 -30.83 11.01
CA ASP A 84 -21.65 -30.19 9.69
C ASP A 84 -22.05 -28.72 9.80
N GLU A 85 -23.05 -28.40 10.64
CA GLU A 85 -23.42 -27.02 10.93
C GLU A 85 -22.23 -26.22 11.49
N ALA A 86 -21.53 -26.78 12.49
CA ALA A 86 -20.35 -26.14 13.06
C ALA A 86 -19.22 -25.96 12.02
N ILE A 87 -19.02 -26.93 11.13
CA ILE A 87 -18.06 -26.81 10.01
C ILE A 87 -18.46 -25.66 9.08
N PHE A 88 -19.75 -25.54 8.73
CA PHE A 88 -20.24 -24.46 7.87
C PHE A 88 -20.01 -23.08 8.48
N GLU A 89 -20.26 -22.92 9.78
CA GLU A 89 -19.94 -21.68 10.49
C GLU A 89 -18.45 -21.33 10.38
N GLN A 90 -17.56 -22.31 10.59
CA GLN A 90 -16.12 -22.07 10.50
C GLN A 90 -15.66 -21.75 9.07
N ILE A 91 -16.26 -22.38 8.05
CA ILE A 91 -16.00 -22.07 6.64
C ILE A 91 -16.47 -20.65 6.30
N LYS A 92 -17.62 -20.22 6.82
CA LYS A 92 -18.12 -18.85 6.63
C LYS A 92 -17.16 -17.82 7.22
N ILE A 93 -16.63 -18.07 8.41
CA ILE A 93 -15.59 -17.24 9.03
C ILE A 93 -14.35 -17.16 8.13
N LEU A 94 -13.88 -18.30 7.61
CA LEU A 94 -12.73 -18.36 6.69
C LEU A 94 -12.97 -17.56 5.40
N LEU A 95 -14.18 -17.64 4.85
CA LEU A 95 -14.57 -16.91 3.65
C LEU A 95 -14.60 -15.40 3.90
N ASN A 96 -15.21 -14.97 5.01
CA ASN A 96 -15.24 -13.56 5.41
C ASN A 96 -13.83 -12.98 5.55
N TYR A 97 -12.92 -13.76 6.14
CA TYR A 97 -11.53 -13.37 6.27
C TYR A 97 -10.84 -13.13 4.92
N ARG A 98 -11.05 -14.04 3.95
CA ARG A 98 -10.54 -13.88 2.58
C ARG A 98 -11.14 -12.64 1.90
N THR A 99 -12.45 -12.44 2.00
CA THR A 99 -13.14 -11.28 1.42
C THR A 99 -12.61 -9.98 2.01
N TYR A 100 -12.41 -9.93 3.34
CA TYR A 100 -11.85 -8.78 4.02
C TYR A 100 -10.43 -8.44 3.53
N GLN A 101 -9.56 -9.44 3.39
CA GLN A 101 -8.22 -9.21 2.82
C GLN A 101 -8.28 -8.68 1.38
N GLN A 102 -9.16 -9.24 0.56
CA GLN A 102 -9.33 -8.77 -0.82
C GLN A 102 -9.79 -7.32 -0.87
N GLN A 103 -10.75 -6.94 -0.03
CA GLN A 103 -11.22 -5.55 0.10
C GLN A 103 -10.09 -4.62 0.56
N GLN A 104 -9.31 -5.03 1.56
CA GLN A 104 -8.17 -4.24 2.02
C GLN A 104 -7.13 -4.02 0.91
N ALA A 105 -6.80 -5.07 0.14
CA ALA A 105 -5.87 -4.97 -0.97
C ALA A 105 -6.37 -4.00 -2.06
N GLN A 106 -7.67 -4.05 -2.38
CA GLN A 106 -8.30 -3.13 -3.33
C GLN A 106 -8.28 -1.69 -2.84
N VAL A 107 -8.68 -1.45 -1.59
CA VAL A 107 -8.67 -0.12 -0.97
C VAL A 107 -7.26 0.44 -0.92
N GLN A 108 -6.26 -0.37 -0.56
CA GLN A 108 -4.87 0.06 -0.53
C GLN A 108 -4.38 0.45 -1.92
N THR A 109 -4.70 -0.35 -2.94
CA THR A 109 -4.34 -0.04 -4.34
C THR A 109 -5.00 1.26 -4.80
N SER A 110 -6.29 1.44 -4.53
CA SER A 110 -7.03 2.67 -4.83
C SER A 110 -6.39 3.88 -4.16
N ARG A 111 -6.07 3.80 -2.86
CA ARG A 111 -5.40 4.89 -2.13
C ARG A 111 -4.03 5.24 -2.71
N VAL A 112 -3.23 4.24 -3.10
CA VAL A 112 -1.92 4.50 -3.73
C VAL A 112 -2.10 5.22 -5.06
N GLN A 113 -3.09 4.80 -5.86
CA GLN A 113 -3.40 5.45 -7.13
C GLN A 113 -3.87 6.90 -6.93
N ASP A 114 -4.80 7.14 -6.00
CA ASP A 114 -5.29 8.48 -5.67
C ASP A 114 -4.16 9.39 -5.18
N ASN A 115 -3.29 8.88 -4.30
CA ASN A 115 -2.11 9.61 -3.84
C ASN A 115 -1.15 9.92 -4.99
N SER A 116 -0.90 8.95 -5.88
CA SER A 116 -0.05 9.15 -7.06
C SER A 116 -0.60 10.23 -7.99
N LEU A 117 -1.91 10.24 -8.23
CA LEU A 117 -2.58 11.28 -9.01
C LEU A 117 -2.49 12.64 -8.32
N GLY A 118 -2.69 12.68 -6.99
CA GLY A 118 -2.51 13.88 -6.17
C GLY A 118 -1.10 14.46 -6.28
N TYR A 119 -0.07 13.61 -6.15
CA TYR A 119 1.33 14.02 -6.32
C TYR A 119 1.62 14.51 -7.73
N MET A 120 1.10 13.83 -8.76
CA MET A 120 1.27 14.25 -10.15
C MET A 120 0.68 15.65 -10.39
N ASN A 121 -0.53 15.92 -9.86
CA ASN A 121 -1.15 17.23 -9.93
C ASN A 121 -0.32 18.30 -9.22
N THR A 122 0.18 18.01 -8.03
CA THR A 122 1.06 18.92 -7.28
C THR A 122 2.35 19.19 -8.05
N ILE A 123 2.99 18.16 -8.60
CA ILE A 123 4.21 18.30 -9.42
C ILE A 123 3.94 19.21 -10.63
N ASN A 124 2.82 19.03 -11.32
CA ASN A 124 2.46 19.86 -12.47
C ASN A 124 2.24 21.32 -12.06
N ARG A 125 1.53 21.58 -10.96
CA ARG A 125 1.37 22.94 -10.41
C ARG A 125 2.71 23.58 -10.05
N LEU A 126 3.64 22.82 -9.45
CA LEU A 126 4.98 23.32 -9.15
C LEU A 126 5.77 23.64 -10.43
N ARG A 127 5.64 22.81 -11.48
CA ARG A 127 6.26 23.10 -12.79
C ARG A 127 5.72 24.40 -13.38
N ASP A 128 4.41 24.58 -13.39
CA ASP A 128 3.78 25.81 -13.90
C ASP A 128 4.25 27.04 -13.13
N GLN A 129 4.38 26.95 -11.80
CA GLN A 129 4.91 28.03 -10.97
C GLN A 129 6.37 28.33 -11.27
N VAL A 130 7.20 27.30 -11.44
CA VAL A 130 8.61 27.46 -11.81
C VAL A 130 8.74 28.13 -13.18
N ASP A 131 7.94 27.73 -14.16
CA ASP A 131 7.98 28.30 -15.49
C ASP A 131 7.51 29.76 -15.48
N LYS A 132 6.47 30.09 -14.70
CA LYS A 132 6.03 31.48 -14.50
C LYS A 132 7.11 32.33 -13.84
N LEU A 133 7.74 31.84 -12.76
CA LEU A 133 8.83 32.56 -12.08
C LEU A 133 10.01 32.83 -13.01
N LYS A 134 10.36 31.86 -13.87
CA LYS A 134 11.42 32.06 -14.89
C LYS A 134 11.03 33.12 -15.92
N GLN A 135 9.77 33.15 -16.35
CA GLN A 135 9.28 34.19 -17.26
C GLN A 135 9.30 35.56 -16.61
N ASP A 136 8.85 35.68 -15.36
CA ASP A 136 8.87 36.93 -14.59
C ASP A 136 10.31 37.41 -14.37
N GLU A 137 11.25 36.50 -14.05
CA GLU A 137 12.68 36.83 -13.92
C GLU A 137 13.28 37.34 -15.24
N GLN A 138 12.95 36.70 -16.37
CA GLN A 138 13.41 37.14 -17.68
C GLN A 138 12.82 38.50 -18.08
N ALA A 139 11.56 38.75 -17.76
CA ALA A 139 10.92 40.04 -18.01
C ALA A 139 11.58 41.15 -17.18
N ALA A 140 11.79 40.91 -15.88
CA ALA A 140 12.47 41.85 -14.99
C ALA A 140 13.90 42.15 -15.44
N LYS A 141 14.67 41.14 -15.88
CA LYS A 141 16.02 41.35 -16.44
C LYS A 141 16.00 42.21 -17.69
N LYS A 142 15.06 41.97 -18.62
CA LYS A 142 14.91 42.80 -19.83
C LYS A 142 14.55 44.25 -19.51
N GLU A 143 13.69 44.48 -18.52
CA GLU A 143 13.33 45.82 -18.05
C GLU A 143 14.54 46.52 -17.38
N GLN A 144 15.31 45.79 -16.57
CA GLN A 144 16.52 46.32 -15.97
C GLN A 144 17.59 46.67 -17.02
N GLU A 145 17.78 45.82 -18.04
CA GLU A 145 18.72 46.10 -19.13
C GLU A 145 18.29 47.32 -19.97
N SER A 146 16.99 47.47 -20.25
CA SER A 146 16.48 48.60 -21.02
C SER A 146 16.60 49.92 -20.25
N THR A 147 16.24 49.92 -18.97
CA THR A 147 16.41 51.09 -18.08
C THR A 147 17.87 51.46 -17.91
N THR A 148 18.76 50.48 -17.68
CA THR A 148 20.21 50.72 -17.56
C THR A 148 20.78 51.30 -18.86
N ARG A 149 20.38 50.76 -20.02
CA ARG A 149 20.77 51.29 -21.34
C ARG A 149 20.31 52.73 -21.54
N LEU A 150 19.08 53.05 -21.15
CA LEU A 150 18.52 54.40 -21.26
C LEU A 150 19.28 55.38 -20.36
N HIS A 151 19.56 54.99 -19.11
CA HIS A 151 20.38 55.80 -18.20
C HIS A 151 21.79 56.05 -18.77
N PHE A 152 22.42 55.04 -19.37
CA PHE A 152 23.72 55.18 -20.02
C PHE A 152 23.68 56.18 -21.18
N ILE A 153 22.67 56.12 -22.05
CA ILE A 153 22.49 57.06 -23.16
C ILE A 153 22.31 58.49 -22.64
N VAL A 154 21.46 58.70 -21.63
CA VAL A 154 21.23 60.02 -21.02
C VAL A 154 22.52 60.57 -20.40
N PHE A 155 23.29 59.73 -19.71
CA PHE A 155 24.57 60.13 -19.14
C PHE A 155 25.59 60.58 -20.19
N VAL A 156 25.71 59.84 -21.30
CA VAL A 156 26.57 60.21 -22.43
C VAL A 156 26.14 61.53 -23.08
N LEU A 157 24.83 61.73 -23.27
CA LEU A 157 24.30 62.99 -23.82
C LEU A 157 24.55 64.19 -22.89
N MET A 158 24.42 64.01 -21.57
CA MET A 158 24.76 65.01 -20.56
C MET A 158 26.25 65.39 -20.60
N LEU A 159 27.14 64.39 -20.63
CA LEU A 159 28.58 64.64 -20.77
C LEU A 159 28.92 65.35 -22.08
N GLY A 160 28.31 64.93 -23.19
CA GLY A 160 28.48 65.57 -24.49
C GLY A 160 28.04 67.04 -24.51
N SER A 161 26.90 67.35 -23.89
CA SER A 161 26.38 68.72 -23.81
C SER A 161 27.26 69.62 -22.93
N ILE A 162 27.74 69.12 -21.79
CA ILE A 162 28.69 69.83 -20.91
C ILE A 162 29.99 70.12 -21.66
N LEU A 163 30.56 69.11 -22.34
CA LEU A 163 31.78 69.30 -23.14
C LEU A 163 31.55 70.32 -24.27
N PHE A 164 30.44 70.24 -24.98
CA PHE A 164 30.09 71.20 -26.03
C PHE A 164 30.00 72.64 -25.52
N LEU A 165 29.35 72.87 -24.38
CA LEU A 165 29.26 74.19 -23.75
C LEU A 165 30.64 74.73 -23.32
N LEU A 166 31.51 73.87 -22.77
CA LEU A 166 32.87 74.24 -22.40
C LEU A 166 33.73 74.60 -23.63
N PHE A 167 33.62 73.85 -24.72
CA PHE A 167 34.30 74.16 -25.98
C PHE A 167 33.78 75.45 -26.62
N ARG A 168 32.47 75.73 -26.57
CA ARG A 168 31.89 76.98 -27.05
C ARG A 168 32.34 78.19 -26.22
N LYS A 169 32.39 78.07 -24.89
CA LYS A 169 32.85 79.15 -24.00
C LYS A 169 34.31 79.52 -24.26
N ARG A 170 35.19 78.53 -24.49
CA ARG A 170 36.61 78.77 -24.81
C ARG A 170 36.84 79.51 -26.13
N ARG A 171 35.94 79.40 -27.12
CA ARG A 171 36.04 80.17 -28.39
C ARG A 171 35.59 81.63 -28.28
N VAL A 172 34.85 82.02 -27.24
CA VAL A 172 34.31 83.39 -27.08
C VAL A 172 35.24 84.25 -26.20
N THR A 173 36.21 83.63 -25.51
CA THR A 173 37.18 84.31 -24.61
C THR A 173 38.61 84.31 -25.16
N ALA A 174 38.79 84.00 -26.44
CA ALA A 174 40.03 84.17 -27.20
C ALA A 174 39.78 85.21 -28.30
#